data_AF-A0A6G6FQC6-F1
#
_entry.id   AF-A0A6G6FQC6-F1
#
_cell.length_a   1.000
_cell.length_b   1.000
_cell.length_c   1.000
_cell.angle_alpha   90.00
_cell.angle_beta   90.00
_cell.angle_gamma   90.00
#
_symmetry.space_group_name_H-M   'P 1'
#
loop_
_entity.id
_entity.type
_entity.pdbx_description
1 polymer ?
#
loop_
_entity_poly.entity_id
_entity_poly.type
_entity_poly.pdbx_seq_one_letter_code
_entity_poly.pdbx_strand_id
1 'polypeptide(L)'
;MVNFRQCQALRVAESRAPPSRARSVLQQSQGRATLHRTQMWSSRKERSRSRDTALRHSKKAVTPEQEEQEDEPMYTGPLAHADYHRMKQELVAISKKTIHKQSKVIDELRAELTATQESHRVELEKHKRQSRKSDEVASSVESSLTCQICMELLLKPYGLSPCGHVLCLTCLLEWFKAAPPGADEMHDDDYPDAILYRKKTCPCCRTVIRTRPIPLYLVKSIASTLEKAKAPAGTVRPSPPPDDEDPWAGIFRDPTDYEGYWSTDDEDSDERDGEDVDDDEDEDDDEGSEEEDGYWSFDGYGTGEDEDGYRGPYATARWAPPTVHVSLNDYAFLDPDSEEFKMLRRGATLQMIELFRMSYTHNSGLTAVVEDDNVVYLGWNIELHPTDETGEEYMDWALVDMFDRPERWRMIHDEFDGSWVAHKLVPRSDAEEHYDDTDSEMWTAESDEDDEDI
;
A
#
# COMPACT_ATOMS: atom_id res chain seq x y z
N MET A 1 -4.14 52.15 58.28
CA MET A 1 -4.13 51.54 59.63
C MET A 1 -5.24 50.50 59.68
N VAL A 2 -5.01 49.41 60.44
CA VAL A 2 -5.93 48.28 60.75
C VAL A 2 -5.84 47.05 59.80
N ASN A 3 -5.06 46.07 60.27
CA ASN A 3 -5.37 44.65 60.49
C ASN A 3 -6.19 43.86 59.44
N PHE A 4 -5.62 42.80 58.85
CA PHE A 4 -5.52 41.41 59.37
C PHE A 4 -6.74 40.53 59.02
N ARG A 5 -6.44 39.46 58.26
CA ARG A 5 -7.15 38.16 58.12
C ARG A 5 -8.42 38.08 57.28
N GLN A 6 -8.31 37.28 56.21
CA GLN A 6 -9.00 35.98 56.21
C GLN A 6 -8.19 34.91 55.46
N CYS A 7 -7.89 33.83 56.19
CA CYS A 7 -7.32 32.59 55.67
C CYS A 7 -8.40 31.78 54.95
N GLN A 8 -8.02 31.06 53.88
CA GLN A 8 -8.17 29.60 53.86
C GLN A 8 -7.34 28.99 52.73
N ALA A 9 -6.41 28.14 53.16
CA ALA A 9 -5.75 27.12 52.34
C ALA A 9 -6.76 26.00 52.02
N LEU A 10 -6.60 25.35 50.85
CA LEU A 10 -6.42 23.90 50.68
C LEU A 10 -6.67 23.45 49.23
N ARG A 11 -5.83 22.48 48.79
CA ARG A 11 -5.88 21.62 47.59
C ARG A 11 -5.14 22.10 46.34
N VAL A 12 -3.81 21.96 46.40
CA VAL A 12 -3.00 21.57 45.24
C VAL A 12 -3.24 20.07 45.00
N ALA A 13 -3.80 19.72 43.85
CA ALA A 13 -3.80 18.34 43.34
C ALA A 13 -2.70 18.25 42.27
N GLU A 14 -1.50 17.84 42.68
CA GLU A 14 -0.44 17.40 41.78
C GLU A 14 -0.82 16.01 41.21
N SER A 15 -1.06 15.93 39.90
CA SER A 15 -1.12 14.66 39.17
C SER A 15 0.30 14.18 38.87
N ARG A 16 0.88 13.43 39.81
CA ARG A 16 2.12 12.67 39.58
C ARG A 16 1.83 11.44 38.71
N ALA A 17 2.47 11.37 37.54
CA ALA A 17 2.55 10.17 36.71
C ALA A 17 3.39 9.06 37.40
N PRO A 18 3.04 7.77 37.23
CA PRO A 18 3.81 6.67 37.81
C PRO A 18 5.02 6.26 36.94
N PRO A 19 6.12 5.78 37.54
CA PRO A 19 7.29 5.31 36.80
C PRO A 19 7.08 3.88 36.27
N SER A 20 7.36 3.67 34.98
CA SER A 20 7.34 2.35 34.35
C SER A 20 8.56 1.53 34.79
N ARG A 21 8.27 0.40 35.44
CA ARG A 21 9.25 -0.60 35.89
C ARG A 21 9.76 -1.41 34.70
N ALA A 22 11.04 -1.25 34.39
CA ALA A 22 11.82 -2.25 33.68
C ALA A 22 11.92 -3.53 34.53
N ARG A 23 11.60 -4.68 33.93
CA ARG A 23 11.85 -6.01 34.52
C ARG A 23 12.86 -6.74 33.66
N SER A 24 14.07 -6.87 34.20
CA SER A 24 15.12 -7.77 33.72
C SER A 24 14.72 -9.22 33.94
N VAL A 25 14.84 -10.06 32.90
CA VAL A 25 14.92 -11.52 33.04
C VAL A 25 16.21 -11.98 32.35
N LEU A 26 17.27 -12.08 33.16
CA LEU A 26 18.36 -13.05 33.02
C LEU A 26 17.80 -14.40 33.48
N GLN A 27 18.18 -15.61 33.03
CA GLN A 27 19.28 -16.08 32.20
C GLN A 27 19.03 -17.59 31.89
N GLN A 28 19.76 -18.09 30.90
CA GLN A 28 20.26 -19.48 30.73
C GLN A 28 19.58 -20.41 29.69
N SER A 29 20.32 -20.48 28.57
CA SER A 29 20.81 -21.71 27.94
C SER A 29 19.81 -22.41 26.99
N GLN A 30 20.16 -22.92 25.81
CA GLN A 30 21.45 -23.33 25.26
C GLN A 30 21.48 -23.04 23.77
N GLY A 31 22.69 -22.80 23.24
CA GLY A 31 22.91 -22.53 21.83
C GLY A 31 22.48 -23.67 20.91
N ARG A 32 22.12 -23.31 19.68
CA ARG A 32 22.22 -24.22 18.56
C ARG A 32 22.60 -23.45 17.30
N ALA A 33 23.78 -23.82 16.82
CA ALA A 33 24.39 -23.35 15.60
C ALA A 33 23.46 -23.53 14.40
N THR A 34 23.42 -22.50 13.57
CA THR A 34 23.09 -22.56 12.14
C THR A 34 24.13 -23.42 11.43
N LEU A 35 23.85 -24.72 11.35
CA LEU A 35 24.46 -25.59 10.34
C LEU A 35 23.47 -25.72 9.18
N HIS A 36 23.90 -25.21 8.03
CA HIS A 36 23.51 -25.68 6.72
C HIS A 36 23.30 -27.20 6.75
N ARG A 37 22.06 -27.64 6.55
CA ARG A 37 21.79 -29.02 6.17
C ARG A 37 20.82 -29.02 5.00
N THR A 38 21.43 -29.02 3.82
CA THR A 38 20.90 -29.61 2.59
C THR A 38 19.96 -30.77 2.92
N GLN A 39 18.66 -30.58 2.72
CA GLN A 39 17.73 -31.68 2.56
C GLN A 39 17.99 -32.29 1.18
N MET A 40 19.03 -33.15 1.11
CA MET A 40 19.01 -34.22 0.14
C MET A 40 17.82 -35.10 0.50
N TRP A 41 16.86 -35.13 -0.41
CA TRP A 41 15.79 -36.11 -0.47
C TRP A 41 16.42 -37.50 -0.66
N SER A 42 16.92 -38.11 0.43
CA SER A 42 17.18 -39.53 0.41
C SER A 42 15.83 -40.21 0.44
N SER A 43 15.41 -40.67 -0.73
CA SER A 43 14.38 -41.68 -0.93
C SER A 43 14.72 -42.91 -0.09
N ARG A 44 14.40 -42.85 1.21
CA ARG A 44 14.35 -44.05 2.05
C ARG A 44 12.98 -44.65 1.78
N LYS A 45 12.98 -45.37 0.66
CA LYS A 45 12.06 -46.45 0.31
C LYS A 45 11.94 -47.37 1.52
N GLU A 46 11.09 -47.00 2.47
CA GLU A 46 10.63 -47.88 3.51
C GLU A 46 9.65 -48.83 2.83
N ARG A 47 10.28 -49.81 2.19
CA ARG A 47 9.69 -51.03 1.69
C ARG A 47 9.22 -51.78 2.94
N SER A 48 8.11 -51.33 3.52
CA SER A 48 7.27 -52.17 4.34
C SER A 48 6.76 -53.27 3.41
N ARG A 49 7.61 -54.30 3.27
CA ARG A 49 7.19 -55.67 3.05
C ARG A 49 6.26 -56.00 4.22
N SER A 50 5.01 -55.54 4.12
CA SER A 50 3.89 -56.31 4.62
C SER A 50 3.97 -57.62 3.85
N ARG A 51 4.58 -58.58 4.53
CA ARG A 51 4.64 -59.95 4.10
C ARG A 51 3.18 -60.39 4.15
N ASP A 52 2.52 -60.32 3.00
CA ASP A 52 1.36 -61.14 2.67
C ASP A 52 1.82 -62.60 2.83
N THR A 53 1.84 -63.07 4.07
CA THR A 53 1.76 -64.47 4.38
C THR A 53 0.35 -64.89 4.01
N ALA A 54 0.19 -65.23 2.74
CA ALA A 54 -0.67 -66.30 2.30
C ALA A 54 -0.32 -67.57 3.11
N LEU A 55 -0.86 -67.66 4.31
CA LEU A 55 -0.94 -68.87 5.12
C LEU A 55 -2.42 -69.09 5.37
N ARG A 56 -3.05 -69.84 4.46
CA ARG A 56 -3.20 -71.29 4.57
C ARG A 56 -4.23 -71.65 5.64
N HIS A 57 -5.34 -72.16 5.11
CA HIS A 57 -6.26 -73.06 5.77
C HIS A 57 -7.00 -72.47 6.97
N SER A 58 -8.16 -71.90 6.65
CA SER A 58 -9.38 -72.17 7.41
C SER A 58 -9.54 -73.69 7.52
N LYS A 59 -8.91 -74.28 8.53
CA LYS A 59 -9.34 -75.56 9.06
C LYS A 59 -10.61 -75.25 9.83
N LYS A 60 -11.74 -75.66 9.24
CA LYS A 60 -12.93 -76.05 9.99
C LYS A 60 -12.43 -76.74 11.26
N ALA A 61 -12.76 -76.17 12.41
CA ALA A 61 -12.72 -76.91 13.66
C ALA A 61 -13.75 -78.04 13.50
N VAL A 62 -13.25 -79.16 12.99
CA VAL A 62 -13.80 -80.48 13.29
C VAL A 62 -13.80 -80.53 14.81
N THR A 63 -14.98 -80.38 15.40
CA THR A 63 -15.28 -80.96 16.70
C THR A 63 -14.76 -82.39 16.66
N PRO A 64 -13.73 -82.74 17.45
CA PRO A 64 -13.42 -84.12 17.66
C PRO A 64 -14.60 -84.67 18.46
N GLU A 65 -15.48 -85.44 17.81
CA GLU A 65 -16.07 -86.60 18.47
C GLU A 65 -14.89 -87.52 18.82
N GLN A 66 -14.18 -87.19 19.91
CA GLN A 66 -13.39 -88.19 20.59
C GLN A 66 -14.40 -89.06 21.32
N GLU A 67 -14.73 -90.18 20.68
CA GLU A 67 -14.97 -91.43 21.39
C GLU A 67 -13.76 -91.66 22.29
N GLU A 68 -13.76 -91.08 23.49
CA GLU A 68 -12.84 -91.46 24.55
C GLU A 68 -13.29 -92.84 25.04
N GLN A 69 -12.75 -93.86 24.37
CA GLN A 69 -12.53 -95.17 24.95
C GLN A 69 -11.80 -94.93 26.29
N GLU A 70 -12.54 -95.06 27.38
CA GLU A 70 -12.08 -95.01 28.78
C GLU A 70 -11.07 -96.14 29.03
N ASP A 71 -9.86 -96.03 28.47
CA ASP A 71 -8.71 -96.73 29.02
C ASP A 71 -8.31 -95.96 30.29
N GLU A 72 -9.12 -96.18 31.33
CA GLU A 72 -8.90 -95.75 32.70
C GLU A 72 -7.50 -96.23 33.11
N PRO A 73 -6.50 -95.33 33.22
CA PRO A 73 -5.15 -95.76 33.58
C PRO A 73 -5.23 -96.40 34.95
N MET A 74 -4.95 -97.71 34.99
CA MET A 74 -5.07 -98.59 36.14
C MET A 74 -4.04 -98.21 37.21
N TYR A 75 -4.22 -97.04 37.83
CA TYR A 75 -3.44 -96.56 38.96
C TYR A 75 -4.16 -97.03 40.22
N THR A 76 -4.03 -98.33 40.48
CA THR A 76 -4.74 -99.09 41.51
C THR A 76 -4.14 -98.82 42.88
N GLY A 77 -4.61 -97.73 43.49
CA GLY A 77 -4.41 -97.45 44.90
C GLY A 77 -5.42 -96.40 45.36
N PRO A 78 -6.04 -96.54 46.54
CA PRO A 78 -6.96 -95.53 47.08
C PRO A 78 -6.31 -94.13 47.20
N LEU A 79 -4.98 -94.07 47.42
CA LEU A 79 -4.20 -92.82 47.42
C LEU A 79 -4.02 -92.24 46.01
N ALA A 80 -3.78 -93.13 45.04
CA ALA A 80 -3.46 -92.83 43.66
C ALA A 80 -4.60 -92.10 42.92
N HIS A 81 -5.84 -92.54 43.14
CA HIS A 81 -7.04 -91.91 42.59
C HIS A 81 -7.33 -90.54 43.23
N ALA A 82 -7.08 -90.39 44.54
CA ALA A 82 -7.25 -89.14 45.25
C ALA A 82 -6.27 -88.06 44.75
N ASP A 83 -5.00 -88.43 44.50
CA ASP A 83 -3.99 -87.53 43.96
C ASP A 83 -4.30 -87.08 42.52
N TYR A 84 -4.81 -87.97 41.66
CA TYR A 84 -5.26 -87.62 40.31
C TYR A 84 -6.44 -86.64 40.33
N HIS A 85 -7.43 -86.89 41.19
CA HIS A 85 -8.57 -85.99 41.34
C HIS A 85 -8.15 -84.62 41.84
N ARG A 86 -7.17 -84.57 42.76
CA ARG A 86 -6.58 -83.32 43.25
C ARG A 86 -5.85 -82.57 42.14
N MET A 87 -5.03 -83.26 41.35
CA MET A 87 -4.31 -82.65 40.22
C MET A 87 -5.26 -82.12 39.14
N LYS A 88 -6.32 -82.86 38.79
CA LYS A 88 -7.35 -82.40 37.84
C LYS A 88 -8.08 -81.16 38.37
N GLN A 89 -8.41 -81.13 39.67
CA GLN A 89 -9.00 -79.95 40.31
C GLN A 89 -8.03 -78.75 40.30
N GLU A 90 -6.74 -78.98 40.55
CA GLU A 90 -5.70 -77.95 40.49
C GLU A 90 -5.54 -77.40 39.06
N LEU A 91 -5.53 -78.26 38.02
CA LEU A 91 -5.48 -77.84 36.62
C LEU A 91 -6.72 -77.04 36.20
N VAL A 92 -7.92 -77.48 36.61
CA VAL A 92 -9.16 -76.73 36.37
C VAL A 92 -9.14 -75.39 37.10
N ALA A 93 -8.63 -75.34 38.34
CA ALA A 93 -8.51 -74.11 39.10
C ALA A 93 -7.49 -73.14 38.46
N ILE A 94 -6.35 -73.64 37.97
CA ILE A 94 -5.36 -72.85 37.25
C ILE A 94 -5.95 -72.33 35.93
N SER A 95 -6.61 -73.19 35.14
CA SER A 95 -7.28 -72.82 33.89
C SER A 95 -8.34 -71.75 34.09
N LYS A 96 -9.20 -71.89 35.11
CA LYS A 96 -10.20 -70.87 35.47
C LYS A 96 -9.55 -69.54 35.84
N LYS A 97 -8.46 -69.57 36.62
CA LYS A 97 -7.69 -68.36 36.99
C LYS A 97 -7.06 -67.72 35.76
N THR A 98 -6.52 -68.49 34.81
CA THR A 98 -5.93 -67.94 33.57
C THR A 98 -6.99 -67.37 32.63
N ILE A 99 -8.13 -68.06 32.45
CA ILE A 99 -9.25 -67.56 31.64
C ILE A 99 -9.81 -66.26 32.22
N HIS A 100 -9.95 -66.18 33.54
CA HIS A 100 -10.41 -64.95 34.19
C HIS A 100 -9.44 -63.78 34.00
N LYS A 101 -8.11 -64.03 34.11
CA LYS A 101 -7.09 -63.02 33.81
C LYS A 101 -7.12 -62.58 32.36
N GLN A 102 -7.22 -63.52 31.42
CA GLN A 102 -7.30 -63.21 29.98
C GLN A 102 -8.58 -62.43 29.65
N SER A 103 -9.72 -62.80 30.21
CA SER A 103 -10.98 -62.06 30.03
C SER A 103 -10.83 -60.62 30.51
N LYS A 104 -10.21 -60.41 31.67
CA LYS A 104 -9.97 -59.06 32.20
C LYS A 104 -9.10 -58.22 31.26
N VAL A 105 -8.00 -58.79 30.75
CA VAL A 105 -7.12 -58.09 29.80
C VAL A 105 -7.84 -57.79 28.48
N ILE A 106 -8.67 -58.71 27.99
CA ILE A 106 -9.47 -58.49 26.78
C ILE A 106 -10.45 -57.33 26.97
N ASP A 107 -11.12 -57.25 28.13
CA ASP A 107 -12.06 -56.18 28.42
C ASP A 107 -11.36 -54.82 28.62
N GLU A 108 -10.17 -54.80 29.25
CA GLU A 108 -9.32 -53.61 29.35
C GLU A 108 -8.88 -53.12 27.96
N LEU A 109 -8.37 -53.99 27.09
CA LEU A 109 -7.96 -53.64 25.72
C LEU A 109 -9.14 -53.18 24.86
N ARG A 110 -10.33 -53.77 25.04
CA ARG A 110 -11.56 -53.32 24.35
C ARG A 110 -11.96 -51.92 24.80
N ALA A 111 -11.86 -51.61 26.09
CA ALA A 111 -12.13 -50.28 26.61
C ALA A 111 -11.11 -49.24 26.14
N GLU A 112 -9.83 -49.60 26.05
CA GLU A 112 -8.79 -48.73 25.48
C GLU A 112 -9.01 -48.49 23.97
N LEU A 113 -9.39 -49.53 23.20
CA LEU A 113 -9.69 -49.40 21.78
C LEU A 113 -10.89 -48.47 21.53
N THR A 114 -11.96 -48.57 22.33
CA THR A 114 -13.11 -47.67 22.18
C THR A 114 -12.79 -46.25 22.63
N ALA A 115 -11.99 -46.06 23.70
CA ALA A 115 -11.55 -44.75 24.15
C ALA A 115 -10.66 -44.05 23.11
N THR A 116 -9.69 -44.78 22.52
CA THR A 116 -8.83 -44.25 21.45
C THR A 116 -9.62 -43.95 20.17
N GLN A 117 -10.57 -44.82 19.80
CA GLN A 117 -11.46 -44.59 18.66
C GLN A 117 -12.32 -43.34 18.86
N GLU A 118 -12.88 -43.12 20.05
CA GLU A 118 -13.65 -41.89 20.34
C GLU A 118 -12.76 -40.65 20.32
N SER A 119 -11.54 -40.73 20.89
CA SER A 119 -10.57 -39.63 20.84
C SER A 119 -10.22 -39.26 19.39
N HIS A 120 -9.91 -40.24 18.55
CA HIS A 120 -9.61 -40.02 17.13
C HIS A 120 -10.81 -39.44 16.39
N ARG A 121 -12.04 -39.87 16.74
CA ARG A 121 -13.27 -39.31 16.15
C ARG A 121 -13.41 -37.82 16.46
N VAL A 122 -13.17 -37.42 17.72
CA VAL A 122 -13.23 -36.01 18.14
C VAL A 122 -12.15 -35.17 17.43
N GLU A 123 -10.93 -35.69 17.30
CA GLU A 123 -9.84 -35.00 16.58
C GLU A 123 -10.14 -34.84 15.09
N LEU A 124 -10.68 -35.87 14.44
CA LEU A 124 -11.10 -35.80 13.04
C LEU A 124 -12.19 -34.75 12.83
N GLU A 125 -13.20 -34.69 13.72
CA GLU A 125 -14.24 -33.66 13.64
C GLU A 125 -13.67 -32.25 13.87
N LYS A 126 -12.69 -32.09 14.76
CA LYS A 126 -11.97 -30.82 14.95
C LYS A 126 -11.22 -30.40 13.68
N HIS A 127 -10.46 -31.30 13.07
CA HIS A 127 -9.72 -31.03 11.84
C HIS A 127 -10.66 -30.75 10.66
N LYS A 128 -11.80 -31.46 10.53
CA LYS A 128 -12.82 -31.15 9.52
C LYS A 128 -13.39 -29.74 9.68
N ARG A 129 -13.69 -29.31 10.91
CA ARG A 129 -14.15 -27.95 11.18
C ARG A 129 -13.10 -26.90 10.85
N GLN A 130 -11.83 -27.17 11.14
CA GLN A 130 -10.73 -26.28 10.78
C GLN A 130 -10.53 -26.21 9.26
N SER A 131 -10.55 -27.34 8.57
CA SER A 131 -10.48 -27.41 7.10
C SER A 131 -11.56 -26.54 6.47
N ARG A 132 -12.83 -26.70 6.90
CA ARG A 132 -13.94 -25.90 6.37
C ARG A 132 -13.72 -24.39 6.54
N LYS A 133 -13.21 -23.95 7.69
CA LYS A 133 -12.89 -22.53 7.92
C LYS A 133 -11.76 -22.05 7.01
N SER A 134 -10.72 -22.87 6.81
CA SER A 134 -9.64 -22.54 5.88
C SER A 134 -10.16 -22.45 4.44
N ASP A 135 -11.07 -23.35 4.05
CA ASP A 135 -11.69 -23.36 2.71
C ASP A 135 -12.57 -22.12 2.50
N GLU A 136 -13.32 -21.68 3.51
CA GLU A 136 -14.10 -20.44 3.50
C GLU A 136 -13.21 -19.20 3.30
N VAL A 137 -12.10 -19.11 4.05
CA VAL A 137 -11.13 -18.01 3.91
C VAL A 137 -10.46 -18.05 2.54
N ALA A 138 -10.02 -19.21 2.08
CA ALA A 138 -9.39 -19.36 0.76
C ALA A 138 -10.34 -18.93 -0.36
N SER A 139 -11.62 -19.28 -0.26
CA SER A 139 -12.66 -18.86 -1.22
C SER A 139 -12.88 -17.34 -1.21
N SER A 140 -12.86 -16.71 -0.03
CA SER A 140 -12.99 -15.24 0.10
C SER A 140 -11.77 -14.49 -0.46
N VAL A 141 -10.56 -15.03 -0.28
CA VAL A 141 -9.35 -14.42 -0.84
C VAL A 141 -9.37 -14.58 -2.36
N GLU A 142 -9.75 -15.75 -2.86
CA GLU A 142 -9.86 -15.99 -4.29
C GLU A 142 -10.85 -15.03 -4.96
N SER A 143 -12.05 -14.83 -4.39
CA SER A 143 -13.03 -13.88 -4.94
C SER A 143 -12.54 -12.44 -4.96
N SER A 144 -11.59 -12.09 -4.09
CA SER A 144 -10.96 -10.77 -4.05
C SER A 144 -9.82 -10.62 -5.05
N LEU A 145 -9.35 -11.74 -5.64
CA LEU A 145 -8.27 -11.81 -6.61
C LEU A 145 -8.79 -12.14 -8.02
N THR A 146 -10.08 -11.91 -8.28
CA THR A 146 -10.65 -12.03 -9.63
C THR A 146 -10.58 -10.69 -10.36
N CYS A 147 -10.13 -10.74 -11.60
CA CYS A 147 -10.11 -9.59 -12.49
C CYS A 147 -11.54 -9.18 -12.87
N GLN A 148 -11.87 -7.89 -12.80
CA GLN A 148 -13.23 -7.41 -13.12
C GLN A 148 -13.55 -7.41 -14.62
N ILE A 149 -12.56 -7.63 -15.49
CA ILE A 149 -12.76 -7.76 -16.95
C ILE A 149 -12.98 -9.23 -17.33
N CYS A 150 -11.99 -10.10 -17.09
CA CYS A 150 -12.08 -11.50 -17.52
C CYS A 150 -12.80 -12.41 -16.51
N MET A 151 -13.06 -11.93 -15.28
CA MET A 151 -13.66 -12.70 -14.18
C MET A 151 -12.87 -13.95 -13.77
N GLU A 152 -11.59 -14.02 -14.15
CA GLU A 152 -10.64 -15.08 -13.77
C GLU A 152 -9.66 -14.59 -12.70
N LEU A 153 -8.90 -15.52 -12.12
CA LEU A 153 -7.84 -15.20 -11.16
C LEU A 153 -6.77 -14.31 -11.83
N LEU A 154 -6.38 -13.23 -11.14
CA LEU A 154 -5.47 -12.22 -11.68
C LEU A 154 -4.15 -12.81 -12.21
N LEU A 155 -3.93 -12.67 -13.52
CA LEU A 155 -2.69 -13.04 -14.20
C LEU A 155 -1.87 -11.79 -14.51
N LYS A 156 -0.65 -11.71 -13.95
CA LYS A 156 0.20 -10.50 -14.01
C LYS A 156 -0.62 -9.24 -13.60
N PRO A 157 -1.00 -9.11 -12.31
CA PRO A 157 -1.81 -7.99 -11.83
C PRO A 157 -1.05 -6.66 -11.90
N TYR A 158 -1.72 -5.62 -12.40
CA TYR A 158 -1.25 -4.23 -12.40
C TYR A 158 -2.28 -3.33 -11.70
N GLY A 159 -1.79 -2.42 -10.86
CA GLY A 159 -2.58 -1.41 -10.18
C GLY A 159 -2.65 -0.11 -10.97
N LEU A 160 -3.82 0.52 -10.96
CA LEU A 160 -4.08 1.80 -11.61
C LEU A 160 -3.98 2.97 -10.62
N SER A 161 -3.31 4.07 -10.98
CA SER A 161 -3.26 5.30 -10.20
C SER A 161 -4.16 6.37 -10.85
N PRO A 162 -4.96 7.14 -10.08
CA PRO A 162 -5.02 7.18 -8.61
C PRO A 162 -6.04 6.22 -7.97
N CYS A 163 -6.85 5.49 -8.75
CA CYS A 163 -8.02 4.79 -8.20
C CYS A 163 -7.74 3.43 -7.51
N GLY A 164 -6.53 2.87 -7.63
CA GLY A 164 -6.11 1.64 -6.95
C GLY A 164 -6.67 0.32 -7.49
N HIS A 165 -7.49 0.34 -8.54
CA HIS A 165 -8.06 -0.90 -9.11
C HIS A 165 -7.00 -1.80 -9.73
N VAL A 166 -7.13 -3.11 -9.52
CA VAL A 166 -6.16 -4.12 -9.95
C VAL A 166 -6.76 -5.04 -11.01
N LEU A 167 -6.13 -5.11 -12.17
CA LEU A 167 -6.58 -5.93 -13.30
C LEU A 167 -5.42 -6.70 -13.92
N CYS A 168 -5.72 -7.69 -14.77
CA CYS A 168 -4.72 -8.42 -15.54
C CYS A 168 -4.05 -7.50 -16.57
N LEU A 169 -2.76 -7.72 -16.83
CA LEU A 169 -2.01 -7.01 -17.87
C LEU A 169 -2.74 -7.04 -19.22
N THR A 170 -3.12 -8.23 -19.68
CA THR A 170 -3.75 -8.41 -21.01
C THR A 170 -5.08 -7.66 -21.11
N CYS A 171 -5.89 -7.71 -20.04
CA CYS A 171 -7.18 -7.02 -20.00
C CYS A 171 -7.01 -5.50 -20.06
N LEU A 172 -5.99 -4.94 -19.39
CA LEU A 172 -5.70 -3.51 -19.46
C LEU A 172 -5.16 -3.08 -20.83
N LEU A 173 -4.28 -3.88 -21.44
CA LEU A 173 -3.76 -3.60 -22.78
C LEU A 173 -4.88 -3.57 -23.83
N GLU A 174 -5.77 -4.56 -23.80
CA GLU A 174 -6.94 -4.59 -24.68
C GLU A 174 -7.85 -3.38 -24.43
N TRP A 175 -8.13 -3.06 -23.17
CA TRP A 175 -8.97 -1.93 -22.80
C TRP A 175 -8.42 -0.58 -23.30
N PHE A 176 -7.14 -0.30 -23.06
CA PHE A 176 -6.55 0.99 -23.46
C PHE A 176 -6.35 1.12 -24.97
N LYS A 177 -6.18 0.01 -25.69
CA LYS A 177 -6.13 0.00 -27.16
C LYS A 177 -7.51 0.10 -27.81
N ALA A 178 -8.55 -0.44 -27.17
CA ALA A 178 -9.91 -0.47 -27.70
C ALA A 178 -10.75 0.76 -27.32
N ALA A 179 -10.25 1.67 -26.47
CA ALA A 179 -10.96 2.89 -26.11
C ALA A 179 -11.33 3.67 -27.38
N PRO A 180 -12.63 3.95 -27.63
CA PRO A 180 -13.06 4.70 -28.81
C PRO A 180 -12.34 6.06 -28.84
N PRO A 181 -11.97 6.56 -30.02
CA PRO A 181 -11.61 7.97 -30.15
C PRO A 181 -12.77 8.82 -29.63
N GLY A 182 -12.44 9.93 -28.96
CA GLY A 182 -13.45 10.91 -28.57
C GLY A 182 -14.24 11.38 -29.79
N ALA A 183 -15.46 11.87 -29.60
CA ALA A 183 -16.26 12.42 -30.71
C ALA A 183 -15.54 13.57 -31.44
N ASP A 184 -14.56 14.19 -30.77
CA ASP A 184 -13.75 15.31 -31.24
C ASP A 184 -12.35 14.88 -31.75
N GLU A 185 -11.98 13.60 -31.62
CA GLU A 185 -10.73 13.07 -32.19
C GLU A 185 -10.99 12.71 -33.66
N MET A 186 -10.66 13.62 -34.60
CA MET A 186 -10.66 13.29 -36.02
C MET A 186 -9.82 12.03 -36.28
N HIS A 187 -10.43 11.08 -36.98
CA HIS A 187 -9.81 9.83 -37.40
C HIS A 187 -8.80 10.08 -38.52
N ASP A 188 -7.69 10.74 -38.20
CA ASP A 188 -6.57 10.79 -39.12
C ASP A 188 -5.80 9.46 -38.98
N ASP A 189 -6.15 8.49 -39.83
CA ASP A 189 -5.46 7.21 -39.98
C ASP A 189 -3.94 7.38 -40.25
N ASP A 190 -3.50 8.59 -40.56
CA ASP A 190 -2.12 8.99 -40.82
C ASP A 190 -1.27 9.21 -39.56
N TYR A 191 -1.87 9.26 -38.35
CA TYR A 191 -1.14 9.45 -37.08
C TYR A 191 -1.11 8.18 -36.22
N PRO A 192 -0.08 7.31 -36.36
CA PRO A 192 0.06 6.10 -35.55
C PRO A 192 0.18 6.38 -34.04
N ASP A 193 0.57 7.60 -33.66
CA ASP A 193 0.77 8.01 -32.26
C ASP A 193 -0.50 8.53 -31.58
N ALA A 194 -1.65 8.55 -32.26
CA ALA A 194 -2.93 9.00 -31.68
C ALA A 194 -3.31 8.23 -30.38
N ILE A 195 -2.85 6.98 -30.25
CA ILE A 195 -3.07 6.18 -29.03
C ILE A 195 -2.35 6.80 -27.83
N LEU A 196 -1.19 7.44 -27.98
CA LEU A 196 -0.43 8.02 -26.85
C LEU A 196 -1.17 9.18 -26.18
N TYR A 197 -1.92 9.96 -26.96
CA TYR A 197 -2.60 11.17 -26.49
C TYR A 197 -4.03 10.91 -26.03
N ARG A 198 -4.65 9.81 -26.49
CA ARG A 198 -6.03 9.47 -26.11
C ARG A 198 -6.17 9.25 -24.60
N LYS A 199 -7.17 9.89 -24.00
CA LYS A 199 -7.53 9.76 -22.59
C LYS A 199 -7.74 8.31 -22.16
N LYS A 200 -6.98 7.85 -21.17
CA LYS A 200 -7.11 6.51 -20.58
C LYS A 200 -8.01 6.55 -19.35
N THR A 201 -8.96 5.62 -19.25
CA THR A 201 -9.89 5.55 -18.11
C THR A 201 -9.93 4.15 -17.50
N CYS A 202 -10.14 4.08 -16.19
CA CYS A 202 -10.27 2.82 -15.47
C CYS A 202 -11.53 2.05 -15.91
N PRO A 203 -11.44 0.75 -16.26
CA PRO A 203 -12.61 -0.07 -16.60
C PRO A 203 -13.62 -0.19 -15.46
N CYS A 204 -13.16 -0.11 -14.20
CA CYS A 204 -13.99 -0.33 -13.02
C CYS A 204 -14.74 0.93 -12.56
N CYS A 205 -14.05 2.08 -12.55
CA CYS A 205 -14.57 3.32 -11.95
C CYS A 205 -14.51 4.54 -12.87
N ARG A 206 -13.99 4.39 -14.10
CA ARG A 206 -13.81 5.45 -15.10
C ARG A 206 -12.88 6.61 -14.71
N THR A 207 -12.23 6.56 -13.55
CA THR A 207 -11.16 7.50 -13.18
C THR A 207 -10.11 7.58 -14.27
N VAL A 208 -9.67 8.78 -14.59
CA VAL A 208 -8.63 9.05 -15.59
C VAL A 208 -7.29 8.52 -15.10
N ILE A 209 -6.61 7.75 -15.95
CA ILE A 209 -5.31 7.15 -15.65
C ILE A 209 -4.25 7.92 -16.41
N ARG A 210 -3.47 8.73 -15.70
CA ARG A 210 -2.42 9.58 -16.29
C ARG A 210 -1.08 8.86 -16.40
N THR A 211 -0.80 7.92 -15.49
CA THR A 211 0.48 7.24 -15.38
C THR A 211 0.41 5.76 -15.78
N ARG A 212 1.56 5.19 -16.13
CA ARG A 212 1.70 3.77 -16.48
C ARG A 212 1.25 2.88 -15.30
N PRO A 213 0.44 1.84 -15.54
CA PRO A 213 0.04 0.92 -14.48
C PRO A 213 1.25 0.22 -13.82
N ILE A 214 1.17 0.00 -12.50
CA ILE A 214 2.29 -0.51 -11.69
C ILE A 214 2.13 -2.01 -11.45
N PRO A 215 3.16 -2.85 -11.73
CA PRO A 215 3.07 -4.29 -11.48
C PRO A 215 3.01 -4.62 -9.97
N LEU A 216 2.02 -5.40 -9.57
CA LEU A 216 1.83 -5.79 -8.16
C LEU A 216 2.40 -7.20 -7.89
N TYR A 217 3.71 -7.31 -7.75
CA TYR A 217 4.42 -8.59 -7.59
C TYR A 217 3.95 -9.42 -6.37
N LEU A 218 3.56 -8.76 -5.27
CA LEU A 218 3.03 -9.45 -4.09
C LEU A 218 1.69 -10.11 -4.40
N VAL A 219 0.78 -9.39 -5.06
CA VAL A 219 -0.53 -9.92 -5.49
C VAL A 219 -0.34 -11.08 -6.46
N LYS A 220 0.64 -10.97 -7.38
CA LYS A 220 1.03 -12.05 -8.31
C LYS A 220 1.45 -13.31 -7.56
N SER A 221 2.24 -13.19 -6.50
CA SER A 221 2.71 -14.32 -5.68
C SER A 221 1.55 -15.02 -4.97
N ILE A 222 0.61 -14.26 -4.40
CA ILE A 222 -0.57 -14.79 -3.70
C ILE A 222 -1.49 -15.52 -4.69
N ALA A 223 -1.82 -14.89 -5.83
CA ALA A 223 -2.61 -15.51 -6.89
C ALA A 223 -1.96 -16.80 -7.40
N SER A 224 -0.65 -16.79 -7.66
CA SER A 224 0.09 -17.98 -8.07
C SER A 224 0.07 -19.11 -7.03
N THR A 225 0.05 -18.77 -5.75
CA THR A 225 -0.01 -19.75 -4.66
C THR A 225 -1.39 -20.40 -4.58
N LEU A 226 -2.46 -19.62 -4.75
CA LEU A 226 -3.83 -20.15 -4.81
C LEU A 226 -4.04 -21.04 -6.04
N GLU A 227 -3.54 -20.62 -7.21
CA GLU A 227 -3.60 -21.42 -8.43
C GLU A 227 -2.88 -22.77 -8.24
N LYS A 228 -1.68 -22.75 -7.63
CA LYS A 228 -0.93 -23.98 -7.31
C LYS A 228 -1.64 -24.86 -6.29
N ALA A 229 -2.31 -24.28 -5.30
CA ALA A 229 -3.07 -25.03 -4.30
C ALA A 229 -4.28 -25.74 -4.90
N LYS A 230 -4.86 -25.19 -5.97
CA LYS A 230 -5.99 -25.78 -6.71
C LYS A 230 -5.59 -26.76 -7.80
N ALA A 231 -4.40 -26.59 -8.39
CA ALA A 231 -3.94 -27.46 -9.45
C ALA A 231 -3.81 -28.92 -8.95
N PRO A 232 -4.29 -29.91 -9.72
CA PRO A 232 -4.08 -31.31 -9.38
C PRO A 232 -2.59 -31.62 -9.31
N ALA A 233 -2.18 -32.41 -8.30
CA ALA A 233 -0.78 -32.73 -8.08
C ALA A 233 -0.14 -33.34 -9.34
N GLY A 234 0.83 -32.65 -9.94
CA GLY A 234 1.62 -33.13 -11.07
C GLY A 234 1.59 -32.27 -12.33
N THR A 235 0.81 -31.19 -12.38
CA THR A 235 0.86 -30.26 -13.52
C THR A 235 2.12 -29.40 -13.45
N VAL A 236 3.14 -29.76 -14.23
CA VAL A 236 4.36 -28.95 -14.39
C VAL A 236 4.02 -27.80 -15.33
N ARG A 237 4.01 -26.56 -14.81
CA ARG A 237 3.82 -25.37 -15.64
C ARG A 237 5.15 -24.98 -16.28
N PRO A 238 5.20 -24.76 -17.61
CA PRO A 238 6.39 -24.20 -18.25
C PRO A 238 6.72 -22.84 -17.64
N SER A 239 8.01 -22.57 -17.44
CA SER A 239 8.50 -21.26 -17.03
C SER A 239 8.07 -20.23 -18.09
N PRO A 240 7.44 -19.11 -17.69
CA PRO A 240 7.11 -18.06 -18.64
C PRO A 240 8.39 -17.53 -19.31
N PRO A 241 8.34 -17.18 -20.60
CA PRO A 241 9.46 -16.57 -21.30
C PRO A 241 9.86 -15.24 -20.62
N PRO A 242 11.12 -14.79 -20.82
CA PRO A 242 11.55 -13.47 -20.34
C PRO A 242 10.68 -12.39 -21.00
N ASP A 243 10.07 -11.54 -20.18
CA ASP A 243 9.34 -10.35 -20.61
C ASP A 243 10.39 -9.24 -20.81
N ASP A 244 11.04 -9.17 -21.98
CA ASP A 244 12.09 -8.16 -22.25
C ASP A 244 11.52 -6.85 -22.85
N GLU A 245 10.24 -6.83 -23.25
CA GLU A 245 9.60 -5.64 -23.84
C GLU A 245 8.63 -4.97 -22.86
N ASP A 246 8.68 -3.63 -22.79
CA ASP A 246 7.73 -2.83 -22.01
C ASP A 246 6.32 -2.96 -22.61
N PRO A 247 5.36 -3.56 -21.89
CA PRO A 247 4.02 -3.76 -22.42
C PRO A 247 3.26 -2.45 -22.65
N TRP A 248 3.70 -1.33 -22.07
CA TRP A 248 3.04 -0.03 -22.15
C TRP A 248 3.61 0.88 -23.25
N ALA A 249 4.65 0.43 -23.96
CA ALA A 249 5.22 1.16 -25.09
C ALA A 249 4.14 1.49 -26.14
N GLY A 250 4.07 2.76 -26.55
CA GLY A 250 3.07 3.25 -27.51
C GLY A 250 1.64 3.44 -26.96
N ILE A 251 1.40 3.18 -25.67
CA ILE A 251 0.09 3.41 -25.01
C ILE A 251 0.15 4.59 -24.04
N PHE A 252 1.24 4.69 -23.29
CA PHE A 252 1.53 5.78 -22.38
C PHE A 252 2.83 6.46 -22.81
N ARG A 253 2.90 7.78 -22.63
CA ARG A 253 4.14 8.52 -22.82
C ARG A 253 5.28 7.88 -22.02
N ASP A 254 6.47 7.90 -22.60
CA ASP A 254 7.66 7.47 -21.88
C ASP A 254 8.05 8.52 -20.84
N PRO A 255 8.15 8.16 -19.55
CA PRO A 255 8.69 9.08 -18.55
C PRO A 255 10.06 9.63 -18.94
N THR A 256 10.86 8.87 -19.72
CA THR A 256 12.19 9.32 -20.12
C THR A 256 12.20 10.23 -21.35
N ASP A 257 11.14 10.25 -22.16
CA ASP A 257 11.07 11.10 -23.37
C ASP A 257 10.80 12.58 -23.04
N TYR A 258 10.43 12.89 -21.79
CA TYR A 258 10.13 14.27 -21.39
C TYR A 258 11.37 15.18 -21.40
N GLU A 259 12.59 14.62 -21.37
CA GLU A 259 13.83 15.41 -21.41
C GLU A 259 14.22 15.91 -22.83
N GLY A 260 13.57 15.44 -23.90
CA GLY A 260 14.05 15.66 -25.27
C GLY A 260 13.31 16.71 -26.10
N TYR A 261 12.05 17.00 -25.81
CA TYR A 261 11.19 17.75 -26.75
C TYR A 261 11.18 19.28 -26.53
N TRP A 262 11.71 19.77 -25.40
CA TRP A 262 11.85 21.22 -25.16
C TRP A 262 13.25 21.76 -25.50
N SER A 263 14.10 20.96 -26.14
CA SER A 263 15.33 21.47 -26.75
C SER A 263 15.01 22.16 -28.08
N THR A 264 14.58 23.41 -27.98
CA THR A 264 15.10 24.50 -28.83
C THR A 264 15.06 24.23 -30.35
N ASP A 265 13.89 24.31 -30.96
CA ASP A 265 13.76 24.66 -32.40
C ASP A 265 13.41 26.17 -32.56
N ASP A 266 13.88 27.00 -31.62
CA ASP A 266 14.16 28.41 -31.90
C ASP A 266 15.57 28.50 -32.48
N GLU A 267 15.72 28.21 -33.77
CA GLU A 267 16.79 28.73 -34.64
C GLU A 267 16.68 28.05 -36.03
N ASP A 268 15.62 28.32 -36.79
CA ASP A 268 15.77 28.29 -38.26
C ASP A 268 14.85 29.29 -38.97
N SER A 269 15.47 30.44 -39.24
CA SER A 269 15.48 31.08 -40.56
C SER A 269 14.26 31.90 -41.00
N ASP A 270 14.31 33.15 -40.58
CA ASP A 270 13.91 34.34 -41.32
C ASP A 270 14.31 34.30 -42.82
N GLU A 271 13.42 33.81 -43.68
CA GLU A 271 13.35 34.17 -45.11
C GLU A 271 11.85 34.35 -45.45
N ARG A 272 11.25 35.54 -45.27
CA ARG A 272 11.24 36.62 -46.27
C ARG A 272 11.23 36.14 -47.73
N ASP A 273 10.03 35.79 -48.21
CA ASP A 273 9.50 36.20 -49.52
C ASP A 273 7.96 36.19 -49.34
N GLY A 274 7.20 37.25 -49.53
CA GLY A 274 7.35 38.29 -50.53
C GLY A 274 6.49 38.03 -51.76
N GLU A 275 5.25 37.55 -51.61
CA GLU A 275 4.29 37.51 -52.72
C GLU A 275 2.92 38.05 -52.29
N ASP A 276 2.61 39.24 -52.81
CA ASP A 276 1.30 39.86 -52.85
C ASP A 276 0.31 38.93 -53.58
N VAL A 277 -0.76 38.50 -52.89
CA VAL A 277 -1.92 37.89 -53.53
C VAL A 277 -3.14 38.74 -53.18
N ASP A 278 -3.50 39.58 -54.14
CA ASP A 278 -4.81 40.23 -54.28
C ASP A 278 -5.90 39.18 -54.59
N ASP A 279 -7.16 39.54 -54.30
CA ASP A 279 -8.43 38.90 -54.71
C ASP A 279 -8.69 37.53 -54.04
N ASP A 280 -9.78 37.31 -53.30
CA ASP A 280 -11.15 37.58 -53.66
C ASP A 280 -12.05 37.53 -52.41
N GLU A 281 -13.10 38.35 -52.45
CA GLU A 281 -14.20 38.43 -51.50
C GLU A 281 -15.03 37.13 -51.52
N ASP A 282 -15.04 36.37 -50.43
CA ASP A 282 -16.15 35.47 -50.11
C ASP A 282 -16.46 35.59 -48.60
N GLU A 283 -17.43 36.46 -48.34
CA GLU A 283 -18.17 36.59 -47.08
C GLU A 283 -18.98 35.30 -46.87
N ASP A 284 -18.40 34.30 -46.23
CA ASP A 284 -19.17 33.23 -45.60
C ASP A 284 -19.00 33.36 -44.07
N ASP A 285 -20.06 33.90 -43.46
CA ASP A 285 -20.43 33.84 -42.04
C ASP A 285 -20.40 32.37 -41.55
N ASP A 286 -19.22 31.81 -41.33
CA ASP A 286 -19.09 30.68 -40.42
C ASP A 286 -18.82 31.26 -39.04
N GLU A 287 -19.87 31.26 -38.21
CA GLU A 287 -19.79 31.34 -36.75
C GLU A 287 -18.99 30.13 -36.27
N GLY A 288 -17.68 30.15 -36.57
CA GLY A 288 -16.68 29.28 -36.02
C GLY A 288 -16.74 29.52 -34.53
N SER A 289 -17.36 28.56 -33.85
CA SER A 289 -17.29 28.40 -32.42
C SER A 289 -15.81 28.33 -32.06
N GLU A 290 -15.22 29.49 -31.83
CA GLU A 290 -14.11 29.73 -30.92
C GLU A 290 -14.59 29.27 -29.53
N GLU A 291 -14.86 27.97 -29.40
CA GLU A 291 -14.56 27.26 -28.16
C GLU A 291 -13.03 27.26 -28.13
N GLU A 292 -12.49 28.45 -27.82
CA GLU A 292 -11.21 28.60 -27.14
C GLU A 292 -11.18 27.44 -26.18
N ASP A 293 -10.31 26.50 -26.48
CA ASP A 293 -9.80 25.56 -25.53
C ASP A 293 -9.14 26.40 -24.45
N GLY A 294 -9.99 26.84 -23.51
CA GLY A 294 -9.64 27.21 -22.15
C GLY A 294 -9.11 25.99 -21.41
N TYR A 295 -8.19 25.26 -22.04
CA TYR A 295 -6.94 24.95 -21.40
C TYR A 295 -6.46 26.28 -20.86
N TRP A 296 -6.81 26.52 -19.60
CA TRP A 296 -6.21 27.56 -18.79
C TRP A 296 -4.72 27.30 -18.88
N SER A 297 -4.08 27.87 -19.91
CA SER A 297 -2.73 28.34 -19.84
C SER A 297 -2.68 28.99 -18.48
N PHE A 298 -1.80 28.42 -17.71
CA PHE A 298 -1.72 28.53 -16.28
C PHE A 298 -1.16 29.91 -15.94
N ASP A 299 -1.87 30.92 -16.44
CA ASP A 299 -1.45 32.30 -16.69
C ASP A 299 -1.87 33.19 -15.54
N GLY A 300 -2.65 32.65 -14.59
CA GLY A 300 -2.98 33.36 -13.35
C GLY A 300 -1.77 33.51 -12.43
N TYR A 301 -0.77 32.62 -12.59
CA TYR A 301 0.45 32.62 -11.80
C TYR A 301 1.63 32.64 -12.74
N GLY A 302 2.29 33.79 -12.86
CA GLY A 302 3.43 33.95 -13.76
C GLY A 302 3.51 35.36 -14.34
N THR A 303 4.69 35.69 -14.82
CA THR A 303 4.85 36.77 -15.79
C THR A 303 4.16 36.26 -17.05
N GLY A 304 3.06 36.90 -17.48
CA GLY A 304 2.28 36.46 -18.65
C GLY A 304 3.17 36.21 -19.87
N GLU A 305 2.70 35.45 -20.86
CA GLU A 305 3.46 35.19 -22.09
C GLU A 305 3.94 36.47 -22.79
N ASP A 306 3.29 37.60 -22.50
CA ASP A 306 3.59 38.94 -22.99
C ASP A 306 4.58 39.75 -22.13
N GLU A 307 4.89 39.32 -20.91
CA GLU A 307 5.84 40.02 -20.06
C GLU A 307 7.27 39.57 -20.37
N ASP A 308 8.01 40.44 -21.06
CA ASP A 308 9.43 40.29 -21.37
C ASP A 308 10.19 39.73 -20.16
N GLY A 309 10.48 38.42 -20.18
CA GLY A 309 11.03 37.72 -19.04
C GLY A 309 12.23 38.47 -18.46
N TYR A 310 12.15 38.83 -17.17
CA TYR A 310 13.19 39.61 -16.49
C TYR A 310 14.58 39.02 -16.74
N ARG A 311 15.40 39.71 -17.55
CA ARG A 311 16.75 39.26 -17.93
C ARG A 311 17.83 39.61 -16.91
N GLY A 312 17.45 40.19 -15.77
CA GLY A 312 18.39 40.64 -14.75
C GLY A 312 18.82 39.52 -13.80
N PRO A 313 19.76 39.79 -12.88
CA PRO A 313 20.15 38.84 -11.86
C PRO A 313 19.01 38.63 -10.84
N TYR A 314 18.85 37.39 -10.40
CA TYR A 314 18.01 37.00 -9.28
C TYR A 314 18.80 36.99 -7.97
N ALA A 315 18.15 37.33 -6.86
CA ALA A 315 18.71 37.34 -5.52
C ALA A 315 17.79 36.62 -4.53
N THR A 316 18.34 36.20 -3.38
CA THR A 316 17.53 35.64 -2.31
C THR A 316 16.55 36.69 -1.81
N ALA A 317 15.28 36.31 -1.68
CA ALA A 317 14.26 37.15 -1.05
C ALA A 317 14.73 37.62 0.35
N ARG A 318 14.29 38.81 0.73
CA ARG A 318 14.52 39.39 2.05
C ARG A 318 13.19 39.54 2.77
N TRP A 319 13.27 39.82 4.07
CA TRP A 319 12.07 40.11 4.86
C TRP A 319 11.30 41.27 4.22
N ALA A 320 10.00 41.06 4.06
CA ALA A 320 9.04 42.04 3.59
C ALA A 320 7.86 42.08 4.58
N PRO A 321 7.22 43.24 4.77
CA PRO A 321 6.04 43.35 5.63
C PRO A 321 4.86 42.54 5.04
N PRO A 322 3.89 42.11 5.87
CA PRO A 322 2.71 41.40 5.38
C PRO A 322 1.90 42.23 4.37
N THR A 323 1.46 41.61 3.27
CA THR A 323 0.75 42.29 2.17
C THR A 323 -0.77 42.18 2.26
N VAL A 324 -1.31 41.24 3.04
CA VAL A 324 -2.75 40.96 3.10
C VAL A 324 -3.34 41.43 4.42
N HIS A 325 -4.40 42.22 4.33
CA HIS A 325 -5.16 42.63 5.50
C HIS A 325 -6.09 41.50 5.95
N VAL A 326 -5.84 40.97 7.16
CA VAL A 326 -6.65 39.91 7.76
C VAL A 326 -7.27 40.41 9.05
N SER A 327 -8.60 40.46 9.07
CA SER A 327 -9.37 40.86 10.25
C SER A 327 -9.44 39.72 11.27
N LEU A 328 -9.22 40.05 12.54
CA LEU A 328 -9.40 39.12 13.66
C LEU A 328 -10.83 38.57 13.76
N ASN A 329 -11.82 39.31 13.26
CA ASN A 329 -13.22 38.89 13.32
C ASN A 329 -13.52 37.75 12.34
N ASP A 330 -12.82 37.71 11.20
CA ASP A 330 -13.01 36.66 10.19
C ASP A 330 -12.40 35.32 10.67
N TYR A 331 -11.39 35.41 11.54
CA TYR A 331 -10.66 34.28 12.11
C TYR A 331 -10.67 34.28 13.63
N ALA A 332 -11.85 34.50 14.24
CA ALA A 332 -12.00 34.65 15.69
C ALA A 332 -11.55 33.43 16.54
N PHE A 333 -11.26 32.30 15.90
CA PHE A 333 -10.76 31.09 16.54
C PHE A 333 -9.22 31.00 16.58
N LEU A 334 -8.52 31.85 15.83
CA LEU A 334 -7.06 31.93 15.85
C LEU A 334 -6.61 32.95 16.90
N ASP A 335 -5.50 32.64 17.56
CA ASP A 335 -4.79 33.61 18.40
C ASP A 335 -4.11 34.63 17.48
N PRO A 336 -4.25 35.96 17.68
CA PRO A 336 -3.53 36.97 16.91
C PRO A 336 -2.01 36.75 16.85
N ASP A 337 -1.44 36.11 17.87
CA ASP A 337 -0.01 35.82 17.94
C ASP A 337 0.38 34.47 17.30
N SER A 338 -0.59 33.69 16.81
CA SER A 338 -0.36 32.36 16.22
C SER A 338 0.41 32.44 14.89
N GLU A 339 1.14 31.38 14.57
CA GLU A 339 1.90 31.29 13.32
C GLU A 339 0.97 31.28 12.11
N GLU A 340 -0.19 30.63 12.22
CA GLU A 340 -1.22 30.60 11.19
C GLU A 340 -1.73 32.01 10.88
N PHE A 341 -2.02 32.82 11.90
CA PHE A 341 -2.48 34.19 11.70
C PHE A 341 -1.43 35.07 11.00
N LYS A 342 -0.13 34.86 11.32
CA LYS A 342 0.99 35.53 10.62
C LYS A 342 1.10 35.08 9.17
N MET A 343 0.89 33.80 8.88
CA MET A 343 0.88 33.28 7.51
C MET A 343 -0.28 33.82 6.68
N LEU A 344 -1.48 33.93 7.27
CA LEU A 344 -2.64 34.52 6.60
C LEU A 344 -2.39 35.97 6.16
N ARG A 345 -1.78 36.78 7.03
CA ARG A 345 -1.41 38.18 6.70
C ARG A 345 -0.39 38.29 5.57
N ARG A 346 0.32 37.21 5.28
CA ARG A 346 1.34 37.10 4.23
C ARG A 346 0.80 36.41 2.98
N GLY A 347 -0.52 36.24 2.89
CA GLY A 347 -1.21 35.73 1.70
C GLY A 347 -1.33 34.22 1.59
N ALA A 348 -0.90 33.44 2.59
CA ALA A 348 -1.23 32.02 2.63
C ALA A 348 -2.72 31.82 2.99
N THR A 349 -3.35 30.76 2.51
CA THR A 349 -4.69 30.34 2.96
C THR A 349 -4.59 29.31 4.08
N LEU A 350 -5.68 29.08 4.83
CA LEU A 350 -5.74 28.00 5.83
C LEU A 350 -5.53 26.63 5.18
N GLN A 351 -6.08 26.43 3.98
CA GLN A 351 -5.95 25.21 3.20
C GLN A 351 -4.49 24.97 2.82
N MET A 352 -3.76 25.99 2.36
CA MET A 352 -2.32 25.84 2.08
C MET A 352 -1.55 25.44 3.35
N ILE A 353 -1.84 26.09 4.48
CA ILE A 353 -1.18 25.82 5.76
C ILE A 353 -1.37 24.36 6.17
N GLU A 354 -2.58 23.82 6.03
CA GLU A 354 -2.87 22.43 6.38
C GLU A 354 -2.31 21.42 5.36
N LEU A 355 -2.57 21.64 4.07
CA LEU A 355 -2.21 20.70 2.99
C LEU A 355 -0.70 20.57 2.82
N PHE A 356 0.01 21.70 2.83
CA PHE A 356 1.45 21.75 2.61
C PHE A 356 2.25 21.92 3.91
N ARG A 357 1.59 21.72 5.08
CA ARG A 357 2.20 21.86 6.41
C ARG A 357 3.04 23.13 6.52
N MET A 358 2.49 24.25 6.06
CA MET A 358 3.27 25.47 5.96
C MET A 358 3.72 25.93 7.35
N SER A 359 4.89 26.53 7.39
CA SER A 359 5.39 27.20 8.59
C SER A 359 6.04 28.52 8.23
N TYR A 360 6.04 29.45 9.19
CA TYR A 360 6.60 30.78 9.01
C TYR A 360 7.61 31.10 10.10
N THR A 361 8.77 31.59 9.69
CA THR A 361 9.70 32.26 10.61
C THR A 361 10.18 33.57 10.03
N HIS A 362 10.44 34.55 10.89
CA HIS A 362 10.92 35.87 10.47
C HIS A 362 12.20 35.77 9.60
N ASN A 363 13.11 34.85 9.94
CA ASN A 363 14.40 34.71 9.27
C ASN A 363 14.34 33.94 7.95
N SER A 364 13.33 33.10 7.75
CA SER A 364 13.24 32.21 6.59
C SER A 364 12.07 32.50 5.66
N GLY A 365 11.09 33.28 6.12
CA GLY A 365 9.83 33.47 5.43
C GLY A 365 8.91 32.25 5.54
N LEU A 366 8.00 32.15 4.59
CA LEU A 366 7.04 31.08 4.38
C LEU A 366 7.74 29.85 3.80
N THR A 367 7.48 28.72 4.43
CA THR A 367 7.97 27.40 4.01
C THR A 367 6.80 26.47 3.81
N ALA A 368 6.86 25.63 2.78
CA ALA A 368 5.89 24.60 2.47
C ALA A 368 6.62 23.25 2.35
N VAL A 369 6.01 22.19 2.87
CA VAL A 369 6.47 20.81 2.72
C VAL A 369 5.65 20.15 1.62
N VAL A 370 6.34 19.69 0.58
CA VAL A 370 5.73 19.01 -0.58
C VAL A 370 6.02 17.50 -0.50
N GLU A 371 5.78 16.74 -1.58
CA GLU A 371 5.98 15.28 -1.61
C GLU A 371 7.41 14.89 -1.15
N ASP A 372 7.53 13.72 -0.52
CA ASP A 372 8.79 13.16 -0.01
C ASP A 372 9.55 14.02 1.02
N ASP A 373 8.83 14.81 1.82
CA ASP A 373 9.37 15.72 2.84
C ASP A 373 10.30 16.82 2.26
N ASN A 374 10.19 17.10 0.96
CA ASN A 374 10.91 18.19 0.31
C ASN A 374 10.37 19.55 0.79
N VAL A 375 11.25 20.56 0.88
CA VAL A 375 10.90 21.86 1.46
C VAL A 375 11.07 22.98 0.45
N VAL A 376 10.02 23.78 0.28
CA VAL A 376 10.00 24.95 -0.60
C VAL A 376 9.92 26.23 0.24
N TYR A 377 10.87 27.14 0.07
CA TYR A 377 10.87 28.47 0.68
C TYR A 377 10.29 29.46 -0.34
N LEU A 378 9.08 29.95 -0.07
CA LEU A 378 8.27 30.73 -1.02
C LEU A 378 8.54 32.24 -0.97
N GLY A 379 9.34 32.69 0.01
CA GLY A 379 9.59 34.11 0.29
C GLY A 379 8.81 34.57 1.53
N TRP A 380 8.56 35.86 1.68
CA TRP A 380 7.88 36.42 2.86
C TRP A 380 6.41 36.73 2.66
N ASN A 381 5.97 36.83 1.41
CA ASN A 381 4.58 37.05 1.02
C ASN A 381 4.26 36.19 -0.20
N ILE A 382 3.02 35.75 -0.28
CA ILE A 382 2.42 35.04 -1.41
C ILE A 382 1.31 35.93 -1.95
N GLU A 383 1.24 36.04 -3.27
CA GLU A 383 0.15 36.71 -3.97
C GLU A 383 -0.64 35.63 -4.68
N LEU A 384 -1.88 35.42 -4.23
CA LEU A 384 -2.79 34.46 -4.81
C LEU A 384 -3.64 35.13 -5.89
N HIS A 385 -3.88 34.41 -6.98
CA HIS A 385 -4.84 34.78 -7.99
C HIS A 385 -6.23 34.82 -7.36
N PRO A 386 -7.10 35.79 -7.71
CA PRO A 386 -8.42 35.93 -7.07
C PRO A 386 -9.34 34.71 -7.16
N THR A 387 -9.10 33.80 -8.11
CA THR A 387 -9.87 32.55 -8.27
C THR A 387 -9.32 31.38 -7.46
N ASP A 388 -8.08 31.46 -6.99
CA ASP A 388 -7.42 30.40 -6.24
C ASP A 388 -7.66 30.58 -4.75
N GLU A 389 -8.86 30.19 -4.31
CA GLU A 389 -9.28 30.29 -2.92
C GLU A 389 -8.53 29.29 -2.00
N THR A 390 -7.94 28.22 -2.56
CA THR A 390 -7.28 27.16 -1.80
C THR A 390 -5.77 27.33 -1.73
N GLY A 391 -5.17 27.98 -2.72
CA GLY A 391 -3.72 28.09 -2.92
C GLY A 391 -3.08 26.82 -3.49
N GLU A 392 -3.88 25.86 -3.96
CA GLU A 392 -3.38 24.65 -4.61
C GLU A 392 -2.80 24.98 -6.00
N GLU A 393 -3.47 25.85 -6.76
CA GLU A 393 -3.01 26.25 -8.10
C GLU A 393 -1.68 27.01 -8.02
N TYR A 394 -1.52 27.88 -7.01
CA TYR A 394 -0.23 28.53 -6.72
C TYR A 394 0.90 27.52 -6.42
N MET A 395 0.61 26.46 -5.67
CA MET A 395 1.64 25.48 -5.29
C MET A 395 2.01 24.56 -6.45
N ASP A 396 1.03 24.11 -7.23
CA ASP A 396 1.29 23.45 -8.51
C ASP A 396 2.13 24.36 -9.40
N TRP A 397 1.88 25.67 -9.37
CA TRP A 397 2.64 26.63 -10.17
C TRP A 397 4.07 26.76 -9.73
N ALA A 398 4.29 26.93 -8.44
CA ALA A 398 5.62 26.99 -7.88
C ALA A 398 6.44 25.75 -8.26
N LEU A 399 5.84 24.56 -8.23
CA LEU A 399 6.51 23.31 -8.60
C LEU A 399 6.82 23.24 -10.09
N VAL A 400 5.93 23.70 -10.97
CA VAL A 400 6.19 23.76 -12.42
C VAL A 400 7.26 24.82 -12.76
N ASP A 401 7.16 26.03 -12.20
CA ASP A 401 8.12 27.14 -12.41
C ASP A 401 9.53 26.76 -11.92
N MET A 402 9.66 25.89 -10.92
CA MET A 402 10.96 25.32 -10.52
C MET A 402 11.68 24.56 -11.63
N PHE A 403 10.93 23.87 -12.50
CA PHE A 403 11.49 23.11 -13.61
C PHE A 403 11.63 23.98 -14.87
N ASP A 404 10.62 24.80 -15.14
CA ASP A 404 10.57 25.61 -16.36
C ASP A 404 11.53 26.81 -16.30
N ARG A 405 11.73 27.39 -15.10
CA ARG A 405 12.54 28.59 -14.88
C ARG A 405 13.48 28.40 -13.69
N PRO A 406 14.45 27.47 -13.79
CA PRO A 406 15.34 27.14 -12.67
C PRO A 406 16.18 28.34 -12.20
N GLU A 407 16.37 29.38 -13.00
CA GLU A 407 17.04 30.62 -12.60
C GLU A 407 16.30 31.42 -11.51
N ARG A 408 14.99 31.18 -11.36
CA ARG A 408 14.14 31.74 -10.29
C ARG A 408 14.26 30.97 -8.99
N TRP A 409 14.99 29.86 -8.97
CA TRP A 409 15.05 28.96 -7.83
C TRP A 409 16.49 28.59 -7.46
N ARG A 410 16.75 28.45 -6.17
CA ARG A 410 17.98 27.82 -5.67
C ARG A 410 17.63 26.49 -5.06
N MET A 411 17.91 25.40 -5.79
CA MET A 411 17.74 24.03 -5.32
C MET A 411 19.01 23.50 -4.65
N ILE A 412 18.83 22.84 -3.51
CA ILE A 412 19.88 22.20 -2.72
C ILE A 412 19.41 20.76 -2.48
N HIS A 413 20.13 19.79 -3.01
CA HIS A 413 19.82 18.36 -2.82
C HIS A 413 20.60 17.80 -1.64
N ASP A 414 19.94 16.98 -0.81
CA ASP A 414 20.60 16.16 0.19
C ASP A 414 20.98 14.81 -0.43
N GLU A 415 22.29 14.53 -0.45
CA GLU A 415 22.83 13.30 -1.04
C GLU A 415 22.46 12.04 -0.25
N PHE A 416 22.01 12.16 1.01
CA PHE A 416 21.81 11.02 1.89
C PHE A 416 20.41 10.40 1.79
N ASP A 417 19.37 11.23 1.73
CA ASP A 417 17.98 10.78 1.69
C ASP A 417 17.28 11.05 0.36
N GLY A 418 17.91 11.81 -0.54
CA GLY A 418 17.33 12.19 -1.84
C GLY A 418 16.30 13.31 -1.73
N SER A 419 16.14 13.90 -0.54
CA SER A 419 15.32 15.10 -0.37
C SER A 419 16.00 16.32 -0.97
N TRP A 420 15.21 17.36 -1.22
CA TRP A 420 15.68 18.63 -1.72
C TRP A 420 14.99 19.80 -1.04
N VAL A 421 15.71 20.92 -1.06
CA VAL A 421 15.25 22.21 -0.56
C VAL A 421 15.34 23.23 -1.69
N ALA A 422 14.23 23.91 -1.98
CA ALA A 422 14.19 24.96 -3.00
C ALA A 422 13.92 26.32 -2.36
N HIS A 423 14.69 27.33 -2.73
CA HIS A 423 14.44 28.72 -2.34
C HIS A 423 14.01 29.54 -3.54
N LYS A 424 12.82 30.15 -3.47
CA LYS A 424 12.36 31.12 -4.45
C LYS A 424 13.27 32.36 -4.41
N LEU A 425 13.79 32.73 -5.57
CA LEU A 425 14.58 33.92 -5.79
C LEU A 425 13.68 35.02 -6.35
N VAL A 426 14.01 36.26 -6.02
CA VAL A 426 13.30 37.45 -6.53
C VAL A 426 14.24 38.25 -7.42
N PRO A 427 13.72 39.05 -8.36
CA PRO A 427 14.53 40.03 -9.09
C PRO A 427 15.38 40.85 -8.12
N ARG A 428 16.65 41.06 -8.48
CA ARG A 428 17.59 41.79 -7.62
C ARG A 428 17.12 43.21 -7.30
N SER A 429 16.41 43.87 -8.22
CA SER A 429 15.79 45.17 -7.99
C SER A 429 14.91 45.16 -6.74
N ASP A 430 14.15 44.09 -6.56
CA ASP A 430 13.13 43.98 -5.52
C ASP A 430 13.80 43.59 -4.20
N ALA A 431 14.86 42.77 -4.25
CA ALA A 431 15.66 42.43 -3.07
C ALA A 431 16.48 43.61 -2.49
N GLU A 432 16.65 44.70 -3.25
CA GLU A 432 17.40 45.88 -2.80
C GLU A 432 16.52 46.86 -1.98
N GLU A 433 15.20 46.67 -1.96
CA GLU A 433 14.30 47.42 -1.08
C GLU A 433 14.60 47.09 0.39
N HIS A 434 15.03 48.10 1.15
CA HIS A 434 15.45 47.93 2.53
C HIS A 434 14.29 48.24 3.45
N TYR A 435 13.58 47.19 3.87
CA TYR A 435 12.66 47.29 4.99
C TYR A 435 13.47 47.25 6.30
N ASP A 436 13.06 48.09 7.26
CA ASP A 436 13.58 48.04 8.62
C ASP A 436 13.10 46.73 9.25
N ASP A 437 14.04 45.89 9.71
CA ASP A 437 13.76 44.56 10.29
C ASP A 437 13.21 44.67 11.72
N THR A 438 12.82 45.87 12.14
CA THR A 438 12.06 46.09 13.35
C THR A 438 10.80 45.22 13.28
N ASP A 439 10.83 44.16 14.08
CA ASP A 439 9.92 43.01 14.19
C ASP A 439 8.45 43.36 14.55
N SER A 440 7.98 44.56 14.21
CA SER A 440 6.57 44.91 14.31
C SER A 440 5.82 44.22 13.19
N GLU A 441 5.48 42.94 13.41
CA GLU A 441 4.42 42.20 12.69
C GLU A 441 3.02 42.86 12.88
N MET A 442 2.95 44.00 13.58
CA MET A 442 1.79 44.88 13.64
C MET A 442 1.69 45.68 12.35
N TRP A 443 0.84 45.20 11.46
CA TRP A 443 0.35 45.97 10.32
C TRP A 443 -0.29 47.27 10.83
N THR A 444 0.24 48.44 10.46
CA THR A 444 -0.23 49.75 10.93
C THR A 444 -1.38 50.27 10.06
N ALA A 445 -2.50 49.52 9.99
CA ALA A 445 -3.71 49.96 9.27
C ALA A 445 -4.31 51.24 9.86
N GLU A 446 -4.13 51.47 11.16
CA GLU A 446 -4.77 52.57 11.88
C GLU A 446 -4.21 53.96 11.51
N SER A 447 -3.26 54.03 10.58
CA SER A 447 -2.63 55.31 10.18
C SER A 447 -3.41 56.06 9.10
N ASP A 448 -4.25 55.37 8.31
CA ASP A 448 -4.85 55.95 7.10
C ASP A 448 -6.31 56.42 7.29
N GLU A 449 -6.96 56.14 8.43
CA GLU A 449 -8.36 56.52 8.67
C GLU A 449 -8.54 57.88 9.38
N ASP A 450 -7.47 58.50 9.90
CA ASP A 450 -7.58 59.75 10.70
C ASP A 450 -7.33 61.06 9.91
N ASP A 451 -6.98 61.00 8.62
CA ASP A 451 -6.60 62.20 7.82
C ASP A 451 -7.68 62.72 6.84
N GLU A 452 -8.89 62.14 6.79
CA GLU A 452 -9.98 62.63 5.89
C GLU A 452 -10.95 63.67 6.51
N ASP A 453 -10.75 64.09 7.76
CA ASP A 453 -11.65 65.04 8.46
C ASP A 453 -10.95 66.33 8.96
N ILE A 454 -10.18 67.04 8.10
CA ILE A 454 -9.71 68.42 8.37
C ILE A 454 -9.99 69.39 7.21
#